data_AF-A0A8J6LFM0-F1
#
_entry.id   AF-A0A8J6LFM0-F1
#
_cell.length_a   1.000
_cell.length_b   1.000
_cell.length_c   1.000
_cell.angle_alpha   90.00
_cell.angle_beta   90.00
_cell.angle_gamma   90.00
#
_symmetry.space_group_name_H-M   'P 1'
#
loop_
_entity.id
_entity.type
_entity.pdbx_description
1 polymer ?
#
loop_
_entity_poly.entity_id
_entity_poly.type
_entity_poly.pdbx_seq_one_letter_code
_entity_poly.pdbx_strand_id
1 'polypeptide(L)'
;MLIICQPFCLGKLLDYFSQPETTITRDQAYVYAAVFVLLAALYVITFNWMILEETVLGMKVRVACGSLLYRHALKQTKSNLSKTTVGQTINLFANDLKRFEGLFTFLPFVLFITPIELIVSIYIFDVGYSHAALTAVAALVLIALGMCTY
;
A
#
# COMPACT_ATOMS: atom_id res chain seq x y z
N MET A 1 -6.48 8.92 -0.50
CA MET A 1 -7.43 10.04 -0.72
C MET A 1 -8.89 9.56 -0.84
N LEU A 2 -9.22 8.67 -1.78
CA LEU A 2 -10.57 8.06 -1.91
C LEU A 2 -11.09 7.43 -0.61
N ILE A 3 -10.20 6.74 0.13
CA ILE A 3 -10.51 6.10 1.42
C ILE A 3 -10.82 7.13 2.51
N ILE A 4 -10.30 8.36 2.42
CA ILE A 4 -10.49 9.41 3.43
C ILE A 4 -11.86 10.08 3.26
N CYS A 5 -12.35 10.21 2.01
CA CYS A 5 -13.65 10.81 1.73
C CYS A 5 -14.84 9.91 2.11
N GLN A 6 -14.65 8.58 2.07
CA GLN A 6 -15.69 7.61 2.44
C GLN A 6 -16.22 7.74 3.87
N PRO A 7 -15.39 7.75 4.94
CA PRO A 7 -15.87 7.89 6.31
C PRO A 7 -16.55 9.24 6.55
N PHE A 8 -16.16 10.30 5.83
CA PHE A 8 -16.83 11.59 5.91
C PHE A 8 -18.27 11.52 5.34
N CYS A 9 -18.43 10.90 4.16
CA CYS A 9 -19.75 10.68 3.57
C CYS A 9 -20.61 9.77 4.45
N LEU A 10 -20.02 8.72 5.01
CA LEU A 10 -20.68 7.82 5.94
C LEU A 10 -21.10 8.54 7.23
N GLY A 11 -20.24 9.41 7.77
CA GLY A 11 -20.56 10.23 8.95
C GLY A 11 -21.78 11.12 8.73
N LYS A 12 -21.86 11.81 7.57
CA LYS A 12 -23.04 12.60 7.20
C LYS A 12 -24.30 11.77 7.00
N LEU A 13 -24.16 10.55 6.47
CA LEU A 13 -25.29 9.63 6.34
C LEU A 13 -25.78 9.15 7.72
N LEU A 14 -24.85 8.87 8.65
CA LEU A 14 -25.18 8.49 10.02
C LEU A 14 -25.85 9.62 10.81
N ASP A 15 -25.41 10.87 10.62
CA ASP A 15 -26.04 12.05 11.22
C ASP A 15 -27.52 12.16 10.82
N TYR A 16 -27.85 11.86 9.56
CA TYR A 16 -29.23 11.85 9.06
C TYR A 16 -30.12 10.79 9.73
N PHE A 17 -29.56 9.64 10.12
CA PHE A 17 -30.34 8.57 10.78
C PHE A 17 -30.36 8.68 12.30
N SER A 18 -29.40 9.38 12.90
CA SER A 18 -29.19 9.37 14.36
C SER A 18 -29.85 10.55 15.08
N GLN A 19 -30.09 11.68 14.40
CA GLN A 19 -30.63 12.89 15.03
C GLN A 19 -32.14 13.06 14.70
N PRO A 20 -33.00 13.35 15.69
CA PRO A 20 -34.42 13.62 15.45
C PRO A 20 -34.67 14.89 14.61
N GLU A 21 -33.78 15.89 14.71
CA GLU A 21 -33.79 17.13 13.93
C GLU A 21 -32.50 17.26 13.13
N THR A 22 -32.45 16.61 11.98
CA THR A 22 -31.27 16.65 11.10
C THR A 22 -31.32 17.90 10.21
N THR A 23 -30.21 18.59 10.02
CA THR A 23 -30.07 19.64 9.00
C THR A 23 -29.96 19.08 7.58
N ILE A 24 -29.78 17.76 7.44
CA ILE A 24 -29.59 17.07 6.16
C ILE A 24 -30.94 16.69 5.56
N THR A 25 -31.22 17.17 4.35
CA THR A 25 -32.46 16.81 3.65
C THR A 25 -32.37 15.39 3.08
N ARG A 26 -33.52 14.73 2.87
CA ARG A 26 -33.58 13.37 2.29
C ARG A 26 -32.82 13.24 0.95
N ASP A 27 -32.91 14.26 0.10
CA ASP A 27 -32.20 14.27 -1.18
C ASP A 27 -30.68 14.35 -1.00
N GLN A 28 -30.21 15.12 -0.02
CA GLN A 28 -28.79 15.19 0.33
C GLN A 28 -28.28 13.86 0.87
N ALA A 29 -29.09 13.15 1.68
CA ALA A 29 -28.74 11.82 2.17
C ALA A 29 -28.59 10.81 1.01
N TYR A 30 -29.48 10.84 0.01
CA TYR A 30 -29.33 10.01 -1.19
C TYR A 30 -28.07 10.35 -1.98
N VAL A 31 -27.72 11.63 -2.11
CA VAL A 31 -26.47 12.06 -2.75
C VAL A 31 -25.24 11.54 -1.99
N TYR A 32 -25.21 11.67 -0.66
CA TYR A 32 -24.10 11.14 0.14
C TYR A 32 -23.95 9.62 0.02
N ALA A 33 -25.07 8.88 0.01
CA ALA A 33 -25.06 7.43 -0.20
C ALA A 33 -24.56 7.05 -1.61
N ALA A 34 -25.01 7.75 -2.65
CA ALA A 34 -24.55 7.51 -4.02
C ALA A 34 -23.05 7.80 -4.18
N VAL A 35 -22.57 8.91 -3.61
CA VAL A 35 -21.15 9.27 -3.61
C VAL A 35 -20.33 8.22 -2.85
N PHE A 36 -20.80 7.75 -1.68
CA PHE A 36 -20.12 6.70 -0.91
C PHE A 36 -19.93 5.42 -1.72
N VAL A 37 -20.98 4.95 -2.41
CA VAL A 37 -20.92 3.74 -3.26
C VAL A 37 -20.00 3.96 -4.46
N LEU A 38 -20.07 5.12 -5.11
CA LEU A 38 -19.21 5.44 -6.24
C LEU A 38 -17.72 5.51 -5.84
N LEU A 39 -17.42 6.12 -4.70
CA LEU A 39 -16.06 6.13 -4.13
C LEU A 39 -15.58 4.71 -3.82
N ALA A 40 -16.45 3.83 -3.31
CA ALA A 40 -16.10 2.43 -3.06
C ALA A 40 -15.76 1.68 -4.34
N ALA A 41 -16.58 1.83 -5.39
CA ALA A 41 -16.33 1.21 -6.68
C ALA A 41 -15.03 1.71 -7.30
N LEU A 42 -14.80 3.03 -7.29
CA LEU A 42 -13.57 3.62 -7.82
C LEU A 42 -12.34 3.17 -7.04
N TYR A 43 -12.45 3.05 -5.70
CA TYR A 43 -11.37 2.51 -4.87
C TYR A 43 -11.02 1.07 -5.30
N VAL A 44 -12.02 0.19 -5.45
CA VAL A 44 -11.77 -1.20 -5.86
C VAL A 44 -11.11 -1.26 -7.24
N ILE A 45 -11.59 -0.48 -8.20
CA ILE A 45 -11.03 -0.46 -9.57
C ILE A 45 -9.58 0.03 -9.56
N THR A 46 -9.32 1.16 -8.91
CA THR A 46 -7.98 1.77 -8.86
C THR A 46 -6.99 0.89 -8.10
N PHE A 47 -7.42 0.27 -7.00
CA PHE A 47 -6.59 -0.63 -6.22
C PHE A 47 -6.21 -1.90 -7.01
N ASN A 48 -7.18 -2.51 -7.70
CA ASN A 48 -6.90 -3.68 -8.52
C ASN A 48 -5.98 -3.34 -9.71
N TRP A 49 -6.20 -2.19 -10.34
CA TRP A 49 -5.34 -1.69 -11.40
C TRP A 49 -3.89 -1.49 -10.92
N MET A 50 -3.71 -0.87 -9.76
CA MET A 50 -2.40 -0.62 -9.17
C MET A 50 -1.66 -1.93 -8.88
N ILE A 51 -2.32 -2.92 -8.26
CA ILE A 51 -1.73 -4.24 -8.01
C ILE A 51 -1.31 -4.93 -9.31
N LEU A 52 -2.12 -4.82 -10.36
CA LEU A 52 -1.80 -5.42 -11.65
C LEU A 52 -0.54 -4.79 -12.26
N GLU A 53 -0.46 -3.46 -12.29
CA GLU A 53 0.71 -2.72 -12.79
C GLU A 53 1.99 -3.06 -12.00
N GLU A 54 1.88 -3.08 -10.67
CA GLU A 54 2.97 -3.47 -9.76
C GLU A 54 3.43 -4.90 -10.03
N THR A 55 2.50 -5.83 -10.22
CA THR A 55 2.82 -7.23 -10.54
C THR A 55 3.52 -7.36 -11.89
N VAL A 56 3.05 -6.62 -12.91
CA VAL A 56 3.68 -6.60 -14.24
C VAL A 56 5.09 -6.00 -14.17
N LEU A 57 5.30 -4.96 -13.38
CA LEU A 57 6.62 -4.38 -13.14
C LEU A 57 7.56 -5.38 -12.45
N GLY A 58 7.08 -6.07 -11.40
CA GLY A 58 7.83 -7.12 -10.72
C GLY A 58 8.30 -8.22 -11.69
N MET A 59 7.38 -8.71 -12.54
CA MET A 59 7.71 -9.71 -13.56
C MET A 59 8.78 -9.23 -14.55
N LYS A 60 8.71 -7.97 -14.99
CA LYS A 60 9.73 -7.38 -15.89
C LYS A 60 11.11 -7.35 -15.23
N VAL A 61 11.18 -6.93 -13.96
CA VAL A 61 12.43 -6.91 -13.17
C VAL A 61 13.00 -8.33 -13.05
N ARG A 62 12.16 -9.32 -12.74
CA ARG A 62 12.58 -10.73 -12.63
C ARG A 62 13.19 -11.25 -13.92
N VAL A 63 12.56 -11.00 -15.07
CA VAL A 63 13.06 -11.44 -16.38
C VAL A 63 14.38 -10.74 -16.74
N ALA A 64 14.49 -9.44 -16.50
CA ALA A 64 15.71 -8.67 -16.77
C ALA A 64 16.89 -9.15 -15.91
N CYS A 65 16.70 -9.25 -14.59
CA CYS A 65 17.72 -9.68 -13.65
C CYS A 65 18.11 -11.14 -13.87
N GLY A 66 17.14 -12.03 -14.11
CA GLY A 66 17.40 -13.44 -14.43
C GLY A 66 18.25 -13.59 -15.69
N SER A 67 17.97 -12.79 -16.73
CA SER A 67 18.75 -12.79 -17.97
C SER A 67 20.19 -12.29 -17.77
N LEU A 68 20.37 -11.24 -16.97
CA LEU A 68 21.70 -10.69 -16.64
C LEU A 68 22.52 -11.70 -15.82
N LEU A 69 21.92 -12.31 -14.81
CA LEU A 69 22.56 -13.34 -13.99
C LEU A 69 23.00 -14.53 -14.83
N TYR A 70 22.14 -15.03 -15.70
CA TYR A 70 22.45 -16.15 -16.58
C TYR A 70 23.62 -15.82 -17.51
N ARG A 71 23.61 -14.64 -18.15
CA ARG A 71 24.74 -14.18 -18.99
C ARG A 71 26.03 -14.01 -18.20
N HIS A 72 25.96 -13.56 -16.95
CA HIS A 72 27.12 -13.45 -16.08
C HIS A 72 27.68 -14.82 -15.69
N ALA A 73 26.81 -15.76 -15.32
CA ALA A 73 27.21 -17.12 -14.97
C ALA A 73 27.91 -17.86 -16.12
N LEU A 74 27.45 -17.66 -17.36
CA LEU A 74 28.10 -18.24 -18.55
C LEU A 74 29.48 -17.64 -18.86
N LYS A 75 29.76 -16.41 -18.41
CA LYS A 75 31.05 -15.72 -18.63
C LYS A 75 32.10 -15.96 -17.54
N GLN A 76 31.72 -16.53 -16.40
CA GLN A 76 32.64 -16.85 -15.31
C GLN A 76 33.46 -18.10 -15.64
N THR A 77 34.78 -17.95 -15.74
CA THR A 77 35.73 -19.03 -16.08
C THR A 77 35.96 -19.97 -14.90
N LYS A 78 36.20 -21.27 -15.16
CA LYS A 78 36.48 -22.35 -14.18
C LYS A 78 37.58 -22.04 -13.14
N SER A 79 38.43 -21.04 -13.38
CA SER A 79 39.54 -20.63 -12.50
C SER A 79 39.10 -20.13 -11.11
N ASN A 80 37.84 -19.71 -10.93
CA ASN A 80 37.31 -19.23 -9.64
C ASN A 80 36.38 -20.25 -8.94
N LEU A 81 36.27 -21.47 -9.49
CA LEU A 81 35.30 -22.50 -9.11
C LEU A 81 35.79 -23.42 -7.96
N SER A 82 36.67 -22.94 -7.08
CA SER A 82 37.28 -23.82 -6.07
C SER A 82 36.48 -23.96 -4.77
N LYS A 83 35.43 -23.15 -4.55
CA LYS A 83 34.65 -23.16 -3.29
C LYS A 83 33.12 -23.19 -3.43
N THR A 84 32.56 -22.78 -4.57
CA THR A 84 31.10 -22.75 -4.79
C THR A 84 30.79 -23.10 -6.24
N THR A 85 29.85 -24.02 -6.45
CA THR A 85 29.43 -24.37 -7.82
C THR A 85 28.59 -23.25 -8.43
N VAL A 86 28.74 -22.98 -9.73
CA VAL A 86 27.93 -21.96 -10.45
C VAL A 86 26.44 -22.18 -10.23
N GLY A 87 25.99 -23.44 -10.17
CA GLY A 87 24.60 -23.79 -9.88
C GLY A 87 24.13 -23.37 -8.48
N GLN A 88 24.96 -23.50 -7.44
CA GLN A 88 24.65 -23.03 -6.09
C GLN A 88 24.53 -21.49 -6.05
N THR A 89 25.42 -20.77 -6.72
CA THR A 89 25.37 -19.30 -6.80
C THR A 89 24.12 -18.82 -7.54
N ILE A 90 23.76 -19.46 -8.66
CA ILE A 90 22.54 -19.13 -9.40
C ILE A 90 21.30 -19.41 -8.56
N ASN A 91 21.24 -20.54 -7.85
CA ASN A 91 20.08 -20.90 -7.04
C ASN A 91 19.89 -19.93 -5.87
N LEU A 92 20.97 -19.56 -5.19
CA LEU A 92 20.94 -18.55 -4.13
C LEU A 92 20.44 -17.21 -4.68
N PHE A 93 21.01 -16.75 -5.79
CA PHE A 93 20.63 -15.47 -6.40
C PHE A 93 19.21 -15.49 -6.96
N ALA A 94 18.73 -16.61 -7.50
CA ALA A 94 17.35 -16.76 -7.96
C ALA A 94 16.35 -16.70 -6.81
N ASN A 95 16.71 -17.26 -5.65
CA ASN A 95 15.91 -17.13 -4.43
C ASN A 95 15.88 -15.68 -3.92
N ASP A 96 17.02 -15.00 -3.96
CA ASP A 96 17.11 -13.60 -3.56
C ASP A 96 16.34 -12.69 -4.53
N LEU A 97 16.39 -12.95 -5.83
CA LEU A 97 15.63 -12.23 -6.85
C LEU A 97 14.12 -12.30 -6.61
N LYS A 98 13.61 -13.46 -6.17
CA LYS A 98 12.19 -13.60 -5.81
C LYS A 98 11.81 -12.71 -4.62
N ARG A 99 12.69 -12.60 -3.61
CA ARG A 99 12.49 -11.68 -2.48
C ARG A 99 12.61 -10.22 -2.91
N PHE A 100 13.60 -9.89 -3.74
CA PHE A 100 13.82 -8.54 -4.25
C PHE A 100 12.69 -8.05 -5.15
N GLU A 101 12.13 -8.91 -5.98
CA GLU A 101 10.95 -8.61 -6.80
C GLU A 101 9.80 -8.12 -5.92
N GLY A 102 9.46 -8.86 -4.86
CA GLY A 102 8.43 -8.44 -3.91
C GLY A 102 8.78 -7.11 -3.24
N LEU A 103 10.01 -6.96 -2.75
CA LEU A 103 10.44 -5.76 -2.03
C LEU A 103 10.44 -4.51 -2.92
N PHE A 104 11.04 -4.56 -4.10
CA PHE A 104 11.17 -3.41 -5.02
C PHE A 104 9.85 -3.04 -5.70
N THR A 105 8.91 -3.98 -5.80
CA THR A 105 7.57 -3.70 -6.32
C THR A 105 6.82 -2.76 -5.37
N PHE A 106 6.92 -2.98 -4.05
CA PHE A 106 6.20 -2.17 -3.05
C PHE A 106 7.02 -0.98 -2.49
N LEU A 107 8.36 -1.01 -2.59
CA LEU A 107 9.23 -0.01 -1.96
C LEU A 107 8.88 1.45 -2.33
N PRO A 108 8.68 1.79 -3.62
CA PRO A 108 8.38 3.17 -4.01
C PRO A 108 7.04 3.65 -3.44
N PHE A 109 6.05 2.77 -3.42
CA PHE A 109 4.73 3.07 -2.85
C PHE A 109 4.84 3.33 -1.35
N VAL A 110 5.50 2.44 -0.61
CA VAL A 110 5.65 2.52 0.85
C VAL A 110 6.50 3.71 1.29
N LEU A 111 7.56 4.05 0.55
CA LEU A 111 8.48 5.12 0.95
C LEU A 111 7.97 6.52 0.61
N PHE A 112 7.20 6.68 -0.47
CA PHE A 112 6.81 8.00 -0.96
C PHE A 112 5.32 8.26 -0.86
N ILE A 113 4.47 7.33 -1.31
CA ILE A 113 3.02 7.56 -1.38
C ILE A 113 2.39 7.43 0.02
N THR A 114 2.73 6.37 0.75
CA THR A 114 2.13 6.07 2.06
C THR A 114 2.35 7.16 3.12
N PRO A 115 3.56 7.76 3.28
CA PRO A 115 3.77 8.81 4.28
C PRO A 115 3.00 10.09 3.96
N ILE A 116 2.94 10.46 2.67
CA ILE A 116 2.16 11.62 2.22
C ILE A 116 0.67 11.39 2.49
N GLU A 117 0.16 10.21 2.14
CA GLU A 117 -1.23 9.86 2.41
C GLU A 117 -1.57 9.85 3.91
N LEU A 118 -0.66 9.35 4.75
CA LEU A 118 -0.81 9.36 6.20
C LEU A 118 -0.89 10.79 6.75
N ILE A 119 0.04 11.67 6.36
CA ILE A 119 0.08 13.07 6.82
C ILE A 119 -1.21 13.80 6.44
N VAL A 120 -1.65 13.65 5.18
CA VAL A 120 -2.89 14.27 4.69
C VAL A 120 -4.11 13.74 5.43
N SER A 121 -4.15 12.43 5.70
CA SER A 121 -5.25 11.81 6.47
C SER A 121 -5.32 12.38 7.88
N ILE A 122 -4.20 12.43 8.60
CA ILE A 122 -4.14 12.99 9.96
C ILE A 122 -4.65 14.43 9.96
N TYR A 123 -4.16 15.26 9.02
CA TYR A 123 -4.59 16.66 8.92
C TYR A 123 -6.10 16.81 8.72
N ILE A 124 -6.68 16.06 7.77
CA ILE A 124 -8.12 16.15 7.46
C ILE A 124 -8.98 15.69 8.65
N PHE A 125 -8.60 14.59 9.30
CA PHE A 125 -9.36 14.08 10.45
C PHE A 125 -9.22 14.96 11.68
N ASP A 126 -8.06 15.57 11.91
CA ASP A 126 -7.82 16.44 13.05
C ASP A 126 -8.67 17.73 12.96
N VAL A 127 -8.77 18.29 11.75
CA VAL A 127 -9.65 19.45 11.47
C VAL A 127 -11.14 19.07 11.59
N GLY A 128 -11.53 17.86 11.18
CA GLY A 128 -12.93 17.44 11.13
C GLY A 128 -13.50 16.86 12.43
N TYR A 129 -12.67 16.18 13.23
CA TYR A 129 -13.11 15.36 14.37
C TYR A 129 -12.29 15.61 15.65
N SER A 130 -11.60 16.76 15.74
CA SER A 130 -10.65 17.07 16.83
C SER A 130 -9.43 16.12 16.84
N HIS A 131 -8.57 16.23 17.87
CA HIS A 131 -7.30 15.50 18.03
C HIS A 131 -7.39 13.97 18.15
N ALA A 132 -8.54 13.37 17.80
CA ALA A 132 -8.79 11.94 17.76
C ALA A 132 -7.87 11.18 16.78
N ALA A 133 -7.52 11.79 15.63
CA ALA A 133 -6.61 11.14 14.68
C ALA A 133 -5.17 11.07 15.21
N LEU A 134 -4.71 12.14 15.85
CA LEU A 134 -3.35 12.19 16.42
C LEU A 134 -3.20 11.18 17.57
N THR A 135 -4.20 11.08 18.44
CA THR A 135 -4.20 10.11 19.55
C THR A 135 -4.25 8.66 19.06
N ALA A 136 -5.02 8.37 18.01
CA ALA A 136 -5.07 7.05 17.40
C ALA A 136 -3.72 6.64 16.76
N VAL A 137 -3.07 7.55 16.05
CA VAL A 137 -1.74 7.30 15.47
C VAL A 137 -0.69 7.13 16.55
N ALA A 138 -0.70 7.95 17.60
CA ALA A 138 0.21 7.80 18.73
C ALA A 138 0.05 6.44 19.44
N ALA A 139 -1.19 5.98 19.62
CA ALA A 139 -1.47 4.65 20.18
C ALA A 139 -0.94 3.52 19.28
N LEU A 140 -1.14 3.61 17.97
CA LEU A 140 -0.61 2.62 17.01
C LEU A 140 0.92 2.57 17.03
N VAL A 141 1.59 3.73 17.09
CA VAL A 141 3.05 3.80 17.20
C VAL A 141 3.54 3.18 18.50
N LEU A 142 2.88 3.47 19.63
CA LEU A 142 3.21 2.86 20.92
C LEU A 142 3.05 1.33 20.91
N ILE A 143 1.98 0.82 20.30
CA ILE A 143 1.76 -0.62 20.12
C ILE A 143 2.87 -1.22 19.25
N ALA A 144 3.20 -0.59 18.13
CA ALA A 144 4.26 -1.06 17.22
C ALA A 144 5.64 -1.09 17.91
N LEU A 145 5.97 -0.06 18.70
CA LEU A 145 7.20 -0.01 19.48
C LEU A 145 7.20 -1.08 20.59
N GLY A 146 6.06 -1.31 21.26
CA GLY A 146 5.90 -2.37 22.25
C GLY A 146 6.05 -3.78 21.67
N MET A 147 5.63 -4.01 20.41
CA MET A 147 5.85 -5.27 19.72
C MET A 147 7.31 -5.49 19.29
N CYS A 148 8.08 -4.43 19.05
CA CYS A 148 9.51 -4.52 18.74
C CYS A 148 10.38 -4.83 19.98
N THR A 149 9.82 -4.73 21.18
CA THR A 149 10.54 -5.01 22.45
C THR A 149 10.36 -6.44 22.96
N TYR A 150 9.68 -7.33 22.23
CA TYR A 150 9.49 -8.75 22.57
C TYR A 150 10.02 -9.69 21.49
#